data_AF-A0A924B7L5-F1
#
_entry.id   AF-A0A924B7L5-F1
#
_cell.length_a   1.000
_cell.length_b   1.000
_cell.length_c   1.000
_cell.angle_alpha   90.00
_cell.angle_beta   90.00
_cell.angle_gamma   90.00
#
_symmetry.space_group_name_H-M   'P 1'
#
loop_
_entity.id
_entity.type
_entity.pdbx_description
1 polymer ?
#
loop_
_entity_poly.entity_id
_entity_poly.type
_entity_poly.pdbx_seq_one_letter_code
_entity_poly.pdbx_strand_id
1 'polypeptide(L)'
;MKRISLLGILRSITLLTLVASCAPEPNQTEFSSGDSKVTANVIYGTDGRLDVYQVTDDRLKTLADSTVALLKNSDISLSGATATLRGTNYGNEMGLCSTEKFREQDTAAFCSGTLVGPDTVLTAGHCITNVSDCQSTSFVFGFAVKFVGILPKTVASSEVYRCNQIIKQVLTSNGADFAVIKLDRAVVGHAPLSVRASGEASPSDSLVVIGHPVGLPTKITTGGTVRSVTPEGFFSANLDTYGGNSGSAVINASTGLIEGVLVRGEQDFVQNGNCVVSKVCAEGSCRGEDVTKISSVRPYLPVVTPPPVTVPPVDHPVVNPSTPPVTPPPVTPTPVLADDFFGSSPNLIIPDNNQIGITSSVQATSAPQGRKVIVAVNVKHSYIGDLVIKVIAPDGKTAVLQQRAGGSTQNLVKSYEVTSSLGSVAVAGAYKITVQDLAVHDVGTLISWSVQFKK
;
A
#
# COMPACT_ATOMS: atom_id res chain seq x y z
N MET A 1 66.04 -40.71 -43.17
CA MET A 1 65.99 -42.18 -43.35
C MET A 1 65.67 -42.82 -42.00
N LYS A 2 64.71 -43.75 -41.99
CA LYS A 2 63.99 -44.29 -40.83
C LYS A 2 64.88 -45.12 -39.87
N ARG A 3 64.69 -44.96 -38.56
CA ARG A 3 64.96 -45.94 -37.48
C ARG A 3 63.67 -46.00 -36.65
N ILE A 4 62.86 -47.07 -36.72
CA ILE A 4 62.98 -48.44 -36.16
C ILE A 4 62.50 -48.52 -34.70
N SER A 5 61.69 -49.57 -34.49
CA SER A 5 61.34 -50.29 -33.25
C SER A 5 60.00 -49.89 -32.61
N LEU A 6 59.13 -50.79 -32.15
CA LEU A 6 59.03 -52.26 -32.17
C LEU A 6 57.61 -52.53 -31.59
N LEU A 7 56.71 -53.20 -32.30
CA LEU A 7 56.39 -54.64 -32.18
C LEU A 7 55.92 -55.11 -30.79
N GLY A 8 54.74 -55.75 -30.74
CA GLY A 8 54.30 -56.58 -29.60
C GLY A 8 52.78 -56.62 -29.41
N ILE A 9 52.02 -57.52 -30.06
CA ILE A 9 51.51 -58.82 -29.52
C ILE A 9 50.33 -58.63 -28.53
N LEU A 10 49.29 -59.44 -28.42
CA LEU A 10 48.52 -60.39 -29.24
C LEU A 10 47.39 -60.87 -28.27
N ARG A 11 46.14 -60.81 -28.72
CA ARG A 11 44.98 -61.70 -28.44
C ARG A 11 44.56 -62.13 -27.01
N SER A 12 43.23 -62.00 -26.83
CA SER A 12 42.26 -62.91 -26.17
C SER A 12 42.09 -62.84 -24.65
N ILE A 13 40.84 -62.74 -24.20
CA ILE A 13 40.11 -63.80 -23.45
C ILE A 13 38.68 -63.33 -23.14
N THR A 14 37.73 -64.24 -23.35
CA THR A 14 36.29 -64.10 -23.11
C THR A 14 35.92 -64.68 -21.74
N LEU A 15 34.94 -64.03 -21.08
CA LEU A 15 33.90 -64.57 -20.17
C LEU A 15 34.26 -65.01 -18.73
N LEU A 16 33.71 -64.30 -17.74
CA LEU A 16 33.01 -64.91 -16.59
C LEU A 16 32.00 -63.93 -15.96
N THR A 17 30.78 -64.41 -15.74
CA THR A 17 29.60 -63.71 -15.20
C THR A 17 29.49 -63.81 -13.68
N LEU A 18 29.00 -62.75 -13.02
CA LEU A 18 28.28 -62.80 -11.75
C LEU A 18 27.14 -61.76 -11.75
N VAL A 19 26.05 -62.10 -11.07
CA VAL A 19 24.67 -61.58 -11.20
C VAL A 19 24.30 -60.53 -10.13
N ALA A 20 23.19 -59.82 -10.39
CA ALA A 20 22.41 -58.88 -9.55
C ALA A 20 22.87 -57.40 -9.62
N SER A 21 22.03 -56.38 -9.85
CA SER A 21 20.56 -56.25 -9.85
C SER A 21 20.11 -55.02 -10.67
N CYS A 22 18.87 -55.09 -11.16
CA CYS A 22 17.93 -54.05 -11.64
C CYS A 22 18.40 -52.59 -11.87
N ALA A 23 18.33 -52.11 -13.13
CA ALA A 23 17.30 -51.18 -13.63
C ALA A 23 17.71 -50.54 -14.98
N PRO A 24 16.87 -50.55 -16.04
CA PRO A 24 17.01 -49.63 -17.15
C PRO A 24 16.42 -48.26 -16.77
N GLU A 25 17.13 -47.19 -17.14
CA GLU A 25 16.65 -45.82 -17.08
C GLU A 25 15.31 -45.65 -17.81
N PRO A 26 14.31 -45.00 -17.21
CA PRO A 26 13.25 -44.35 -17.96
C PRO A 26 13.54 -42.85 -18.00
N ASN A 27 14.07 -42.42 -19.13
CA ASN A 27 13.85 -41.10 -19.66
C ASN A 27 12.38 -41.04 -20.13
N GLN A 28 11.48 -40.48 -19.32
CA GLN A 28 10.28 -39.74 -19.76
C GLN A 28 9.86 -38.80 -18.63
N THR A 29 10.17 -37.52 -18.80
CA THR A 29 9.56 -36.42 -18.05
C THR A 29 8.10 -36.27 -18.51
N GLU A 30 7.17 -36.74 -17.69
CA GLU A 30 5.80 -36.24 -17.68
C GLU A 30 5.83 -34.78 -17.18
N PHE A 31 5.61 -33.83 -18.08
CA PHE A 31 5.29 -32.45 -17.69
C PHE A 31 3.84 -32.42 -17.19
N SER A 32 3.67 -32.59 -15.88
CA SER A 32 2.44 -32.25 -15.18
C SER A 32 2.30 -30.73 -15.15
N SER A 33 1.16 -30.25 -15.64
CA SER A 33 0.68 -28.89 -15.52
C SER A 33 0.59 -28.45 -14.05
N GLY A 34 1.52 -27.61 -13.62
CA GLY A 34 1.56 -27.01 -12.28
C GLY A 34 1.61 -25.49 -12.38
N ASP A 35 0.65 -24.84 -11.70
CA ASP A 35 0.45 -23.39 -11.56
C ASP A 35 1.75 -22.56 -11.53
N SER A 36 1.92 -21.69 -12.53
CA SER A 36 2.87 -20.57 -12.48
C SER A 36 2.37 -19.47 -11.54
N LYS A 37 2.39 -19.70 -10.23
CA LYS A 37 2.28 -18.62 -9.23
C LYS A 37 3.68 -18.17 -8.85
N VAL A 38 4.17 -17.14 -9.54
CA VAL A 38 5.38 -16.42 -9.12
C VAL A 38 5.02 -15.57 -7.91
N THR A 39 5.45 -15.97 -6.72
CA THR A 39 5.51 -15.08 -5.55
C THR A 39 6.81 -15.33 -4.80
N ALA A 40 7.59 -14.26 -4.65
CA ALA A 40 8.21 -13.88 -3.40
C ALA A 40 8.99 -12.55 -3.56
N ASN A 41 9.02 -11.63 -2.56
CA ASN A 41 9.97 -10.51 -2.39
C ASN A 41 10.46 -10.39 -0.92
N VAL A 42 11.57 -9.68 -0.59
CA VAL A 42 12.29 -9.70 0.71
C VAL A 42 12.55 -8.31 1.37
N ILE A 43 13.07 -8.26 2.61
CA ILE A 43 13.63 -7.04 3.24
C ILE A 43 15.15 -6.92 3.00
N TYR A 44 15.62 -5.75 2.61
CA TYR A 44 17.04 -5.41 2.44
C TYR A 44 17.50 -4.50 3.58
N GLY A 45 18.34 -5.03 4.47
CA GLY A 45 18.78 -4.31 5.66
C GLY A 45 17.68 -4.17 6.72
N THR A 46 17.34 -2.95 7.13
CA THR A 46 16.29 -2.70 8.12
C THR A 46 14.94 -2.57 7.44
N ASP A 47 13.91 -3.25 7.94
CA ASP A 47 12.54 -3.17 7.39
C ASP A 47 12.03 -1.72 7.34
N GLY A 48 12.04 -1.13 6.14
CA GLY A 48 11.69 0.25 5.84
C GLY A 48 10.21 0.46 5.53
N ARG A 49 9.36 -0.57 5.66
CA ARG A 49 7.93 -0.46 5.39
C ARG A 49 7.25 0.38 6.46
N LEU A 50 6.37 1.27 6.01
CA LEU A 50 5.59 2.18 6.84
C LEU A 50 4.11 2.13 6.45
N ASP A 51 3.23 2.18 7.44
CA ASP A 51 1.83 2.56 7.22
C ASP A 51 1.74 4.04 6.83
N VAL A 52 0.68 4.42 6.09
CA VAL A 52 0.48 5.80 5.61
C VAL A 52 0.51 6.84 6.75
N TYR A 53 -0.01 6.51 7.93
CA TYR A 53 0.00 7.41 9.09
C TYR A 53 1.41 7.66 9.68
N GLN A 54 2.36 6.77 9.42
CA GLN A 54 3.73 6.86 9.92
C GLN A 54 4.60 7.76 9.03
N VAL A 55 4.17 8.03 7.80
CA VAL A 55 4.89 8.87 6.85
C VAL A 55 4.63 10.34 7.16
N THR A 56 5.71 11.13 7.22
CA THR A 56 5.63 12.59 7.45
C THR A 56 5.69 13.39 6.15
N ASP A 57 6.27 12.85 5.08
CA ASP A 57 6.31 13.48 3.76
C ASP A 57 4.93 13.40 3.08
N ASP A 58 4.22 14.54 3.01
CA ASP A 58 2.90 14.63 2.40
C ASP A 58 2.91 14.31 0.91
N ARG A 59 4.04 14.51 0.21
CA ARG A 59 4.17 14.10 -1.19
C ARG A 59 4.03 12.58 -1.32
N LEU A 60 4.63 11.81 -0.42
CA LEU A 60 4.52 10.35 -0.42
C LEU A 60 3.10 9.89 -0.09
N LYS A 61 2.38 10.62 0.77
CA LYS A 61 0.96 10.35 1.03
C LYS A 61 0.10 10.61 -0.21
N THR A 62 0.37 11.70 -0.94
CA THR A 62 -0.31 11.99 -2.21
C THR A 62 -0.05 10.91 -3.25
N LEU A 63 1.19 10.41 -3.35
CA LEU A 63 1.51 9.30 -4.26
C LEU A 63 0.78 8.00 -3.84
N ALA A 64 0.70 7.74 -2.53
CA ALA A 64 0.04 6.55 -1.99
C ALA A 64 -1.49 6.57 -2.13
N ASP A 65 -2.11 7.75 -2.23
CA ASP A 65 -3.55 7.89 -2.44
C ASP A 65 -4.00 7.31 -3.78
N SER A 66 -3.11 7.28 -4.77
CA SER A 66 -3.35 6.72 -6.11
C SER A 66 -3.01 5.22 -6.22
N THR A 67 -2.51 4.60 -5.14
CA THR A 67 -2.29 3.16 -5.05
C THR A 67 -3.61 2.45 -4.84
N VAL A 68 -3.84 1.36 -5.58
CA VAL A 68 -5.09 0.61 -5.55
C VAL A 68 -4.84 -0.86 -5.17
N ALA A 69 -5.70 -1.38 -4.31
CA ALA A 69 -5.68 -2.78 -3.91
C ALA A 69 -6.49 -3.63 -4.90
N LEU A 70 -5.93 -4.75 -5.36
CA LEU A 70 -6.67 -5.73 -6.15
C LEU A 70 -7.23 -6.80 -5.21
N LEU A 71 -8.55 -6.87 -5.12
CA LEU A 71 -9.28 -7.81 -4.26
C LEU A 71 -10.17 -8.71 -5.13
N LYS A 72 -10.38 -9.95 -4.71
CA LYS A 72 -11.40 -10.79 -5.34
C LYS A 72 -12.79 -10.25 -5.03
N ASN A 73 -13.69 -10.36 -5.99
CA ASN A 73 -15.08 -9.93 -5.81
C ASN A 73 -15.77 -10.63 -4.63
N SER A 74 -15.39 -11.88 -4.32
CA SER A 74 -15.90 -12.67 -3.19
C SER A 74 -15.56 -12.06 -1.83
N ASP A 75 -14.48 -11.29 -1.76
CA ASP A 75 -13.94 -10.75 -0.51
C ASP A 75 -14.50 -9.35 -0.22
N ILE A 76 -15.47 -8.90 -1.03
CA ILE A 76 -16.13 -7.59 -0.87
C ILE A 76 -17.62 -7.80 -0.68
N SER A 77 -18.18 -7.19 0.37
CA SER A 77 -19.62 -7.13 0.60
C SER A 77 -20.08 -5.67 0.58
N LEU A 78 -20.92 -5.31 -0.40
CA LEU A 78 -21.49 -3.98 -0.51
C LEU A 78 -22.78 -3.87 0.30
N SER A 79 -22.90 -2.83 1.13
CA SER A 79 -24.10 -2.49 1.88
C SER A 79 -24.32 -0.97 1.82
N GLY A 80 -25.16 -0.54 0.88
CA GLY A 80 -25.38 0.88 0.61
C GLY A 80 -24.09 1.61 0.25
N ALA A 81 -23.77 2.66 1.00
CA ALA A 81 -22.57 3.49 0.79
C ALA A 81 -21.27 2.87 1.32
N THR A 82 -21.32 1.71 1.98
CA THR A 82 -20.15 1.06 2.57
C THR A 82 -19.84 -0.28 1.91
N ALA A 83 -18.56 -0.51 1.62
CA ALA A 83 -18.01 -1.80 1.22
C ALA A 83 -17.20 -2.40 2.37
N THR A 84 -17.58 -3.58 2.84
CA THR A 84 -16.81 -4.36 3.80
C THR A 84 -15.81 -5.23 3.08
N LEU A 85 -14.55 -5.15 3.51
CA LEU A 85 -13.43 -5.93 2.97
C LEU A 85 -13.18 -7.12 3.90
N ARG A 86 -13.29 -8.33 3.35
CA ARG A 86 -12.99 -9.56 4.09
C ARG A 86 -11.50 -9.83 3.97
N GLY A 87 -10.86 -10.03 5.10
CA GLY A 87 -9.46 -10.36 5.19
C GLY A 87 -9.18 -11.26 6.38
N THR A 88 -7.97 -11.80 6.42
CA THR A 88 -7.46 -12.68 7.47
C THR A 88 -6.35 -11.98 8.22
N ASN A 89 -6.21 -12.23 9.52
CA ASN A 89 -5.12 -11.63 10.28
C ASN A 89 -3.78 -12.17 9.75
N TYR A 90 -2.91 -11.26 9.31
CA TYR A 90 -1.60 -11.55 8.70
C TYR A 90 -0.75 -12.48 9.57
N GLY A 91 -0.63 -12.14 10.85
CA GLY A 91 0.17 -12.90 11.81
C GLY A 91 -0.28 -14.34 11.99
N ASN A 92 -1.59 -14.55 12.03
CA ASN A 92 -2.17 -15.87 12.23
C ASN A 92 -2.13 -16.70 10.95
N GLU A 93 -2.44 -16.09 9.81
CA GLU A 93 -2.42 -16.76 8.50
C GLU A 93 -1.02 -17.27 8.15
N MET A 94 0.00 -16.48 8.43
CA MET A 94 1.40 -16.80 8.09
C MET A 94 2.18 -17.46 9.23
N GLY A 95 1.57 -17.63 10.42
CA GLY A 95 2.27 -18.19 11.59
C GLY A 95 3.44 -17.32 12.07
N LEU A 96 3.31 -16.00 12.00
CA LEU A 96 4.39 -15.06 12.28
C LEU A 96 4.78 -15.01 13.76
N CYS A 97 6.08 -14.82 14.00
CA CYS A 97 6.58 -14.50 15.32
C CYS A 97 5.96 -13.19 15.84
N SER A 98 5.80 -13.07 17.15
CA SER A 98 5.16 -11.90 17.79
C SER A 98 5.87 -10.56 17.54
N THR A 99 7.14 -10.61 17.12
CA THR A 99 7.97 -9.46 16.79
C THR A 99 7.76 -8.92 15.38
N GLU A 100 7.08 -9.66 14.50
CA GLU A 100 6.94 -9.26 13.10
C GLU A 100 6.10 -8.00 12.94
N LYS A 101 6.57 -7.09 12.08
CA LYS A 101 5.83 -5.86 11.78
C LYS A 101 4.48 -6.18 11.14
N PHE A 102 3.49 -5.35 11.47
CA PHE A 102 2.12 -5.42 10.93
C PHE A 102 1.37 -6.73 11.23
N ARG A 103 1.91 -7.61 12.09
CA ARG A 103 1.31 -8.90 12.47
C ARG A 103 -0.18 -8.82 12.79
N GLU A 104 -0.61 -7.73 13.43
CA GLU A 104 -1.98 -7.52 13.87
C GLU A 104 -2.94 -7.00 12.79
N GLN A 105 -2.44 -6.69 11.59
CA GLN A 105 -3.26 -6.19 10.47
C GLN A 105 -3.90 -7.34 9.68
N ASP A 106 -5.01 -7.04 8.99
CA ASP A 106 -5.68 -7.99 8.11
C ASP A 106 -5.13 -7.90 6.68
N THR A 107 -4.94 -9.03 6.02
CA THR A 107 -4.61 -9.18 4.59
C THR A 107 -5.91 -9.37 3.81
N ALA A 108 -6.10 -8.61 2.72
CA ALA A 108 -7.29 -8.73 1.88
C ALA A 108 -6.98 -8.65 0.38
N ALA A 109 -5.96 -7.87 0.00
CA ALA A 109 -5.55 -7.76 -1.39
C ALA A 109 -4.76 -9.01 -1.82
N PHE A 110 -4.83 -9.38 -3.10
CA PHE A 110 -3.93 -10.39 -3.66
C PHE A 110 -2.82 -9.77 -4.52
N CYS A 111 -3.03 -8.53 -4.98
CA CYS A 111 -2.09 -7.77 -5.78
C CYS A 111 -2.27 -6.26 -5.52
N SER A 112 -1.38 -5.48 -6.12
CA SER A 112 -1.36 -4.02 -6.09
C SER A 112 -1.57 -3.43 -7.48
N GLY A 113 -1.89 -2.16 -7.55
CA GLY A 113 -1.98 -1.41 -8.79
C GLY A 113 -1.81 0.09 -8.53
N THR A 114 -1.82 0.89 -9.59
CA THR A 114 -1.73 2.35 -9.48
C THR A 114 -2.53 3.05 -10.56
N LEU A 115 -3.26 4.11 -10.20
CA LEU A 115 -4.01 4.95 -11.12
C LEU A 115 -3.05 5.79 -11.99
N VAL A 116 -3.15 5.66 -13.31
CA VAL A 116 -2.27 6.34 -14.30
C VAL A 116 -3.05 7.10 -15.40
N GLY A 117 -4.38 7.05 -15.35
CA GLY A 117 -5.28 7.90 -16.11
C GLY A 117 -6.62 8.05 -15.38
N PRO A 118 -7.59 8.81 -15.91
CA PRO A 118 -8.87 9.06 -15.22
C PRO A 118 -9.63 7.78 -14.84
N ASP A 119 -9.51 6.72 -15.63
CA ASP A 119 -10.14 5.41 -15.41
C ASP A 119 -9.16 4.26 -15.72
N THR A 120 -7.85 4.52 -15.67
CA THR A 120 -6.83 3.57 -16.12
C THR A 120 -5.89 3.20 -14.98
N VAL A 121 -5.79 1.91 -14.67
CA VAL A 121 -4.92 1.34 -13.65
C VAL A 121 -3.80 0.53 -14.30
N LEU A 122 -2.59 0.70 -13.78
CA LEU A 122 -1.42 -0.12 -14.08
C LEU A 122 -1.22 -1.16 -12.97
N THR A 123 -0.98 -2.42 -13.34
CA THR A 123 -0.65 -3.53 -12.41
C THR A 123 0.29 -4.53 -13.10
N ALA A 124 0.65 -5.62 -12.43
CA ALA A 124 1.44 -6.70 -13.02
C ALA A 124 0.55 -7.59 -13.91
N GLY A 125 1.13 -8.13 -14.98
CA GLY A 125 0.45 -8.98 -15.95
C GLY A 125 0.05 -10.32 -15.36
N HIS A 126 0.83 -10.88 -14.43
CA HIS A 126 0.45 -12.09 -13.69
C HIS A 126 -0.68 -11.88 -12.67
N CYS A 127 -0.98 -10.64 -12.27
CA CYS A 127 -2.11 -10.34 -11.39
C CYS A 127 -3.46 -10.45 -12.14
N ILE A 128 -3.47 -10.12 -13.43
CA ILE A 128 -4.65 -10.20 -14.30
C ILE A 128 -4.20 -10.82 -15.63
N THR A 129 -4.32 -12.14 -15.76
CA THR A 129 -3.79 -12.86 -16.93
C THR A 129 -4.79 -12.94 -18.07
N ASN A 130 -6.08 -12.88 -17.76
CA ASN A 130 -7.15 -13.10 -18.72
C ASN A 130 -8.45 -12.37 -18.31
N VAL A 131 -9.46 -12.43 -19.17
CA VAL A 131 -10.75 -11.77 -18.98
C VAL A 131 -11.49 -12.26 -17.72
N SER A 132 -11.34 -13.53 -17.33
CA SER A 132 -11.96 -14.06 -16.12
C SER A 132 -11.34 -13.45 -14.86
N ASP A 133 -10.02 -13.32 -14.80
CA ASP A 133 -9.32 -12.63 -13.70
C ASP A 133 -9.80 -11.18 -13.60
N CYS A 134 -9.88 -10.49 -14.74
CA CYS A 134 -10.40 -9.12 -14.84
C CYS A 134 -11.84 -9.04 -14.29
N GLN A 135 -12.75 -9.88 -14.76
CA GLN A 135 -14.16 -9.88 -14.31
C GLN A 135 -14.34 -10.24 -12.83
N SER A 136 -13.46 -11.07 -12.29
CA SER A 136 -13.50 -11.52 -10.89
C SER A 136 -12.73 -10.63 -9.91
N THR A 137 -12.10 -9.55 -10.41
CA THR A 137 -11.30 -8.61 -9.61
C THR A 137 -12.00 -7.26 -9.42
N SER A 138 -11.87 -6.71 -8.22
CA SER A 138 -12.20 -5.33 -7.89
C SER A 138 -10.95 -4.53 -7.58
N PHE A 139 -10.98 -3.27 -7.97
CA PHE A 139 -9.93 -2.29 -7.71
C PHE A 139 -10.42 -1.36 -6.60
N VAL A 140 -9.79 -1.45 -5.43
CA VAL A 140 -10.25 -0.82 -4.20
C VAL A 140 -9.27 0.25 -3.74
N PHE A 141 -9.69 1.50 -3.84
CA PHE A 141 -8.91 2.63 -3.30
C PHE A 141 -9.15 2.81 -1.81
N GLY A 142 -8.23 3.50 -1.14
CA GLY A 142 -8.36 3.84 0.27
C GLY A 142 -8.12 2.70 1.27
N PHE A 143 -7.75 1.49 0.82
CA PHE A 143 -7.35 0.37 1.68
C PHE A 143 -5.98 0.60 2.34
N ALA A 144 -5.94 1.51 3.32
CA ALA A 144 -4.72 1.95 3.98
C ALA A 144 -4.94 2.18 5.49
N VAL A 145 -3.93 1.91 6.31
CA VAL A 145 -3.91 2.32 7.73
C VAL A 145 -3.54 3.81 7.77
N LYS A 146 -4.57 4.67 7.73
CA LYS A 146 -4.41 6.13 7.75
C LYS A 146 -4.23 6.70 9.17
N PHE A 147 -4.51 5.90 10.19
CA PHE A 147 -4.42 6.27 11.60
C PHE A 147 -4.01 5.08 12.43
N VAL A 148 -3.30 5.37 13.51
CA VAL A 148 -2.74 4.31 14.35
C VAL A 148 -3.83 3.50 15.05
N GLY A 149 -3.66 2.17 15.05
CA GLY A 149 -4.62 1.23 15.65
C GLY A 149 -5.95 1.09 14.88
N ILE A 150 -6.09 1.70 13.71
CA ILE A 150 -7.31 1.64 12.90
C ILE A 150 -7.06 0.83 11.63
N LEU A 151 -7.56 -0.41 11.64
CA LEU A 151 -7.48 -1.31 10.50
C LEU A 151 -8.58 -0.98 9.47
N PRO A 152 -8.26 -0.87 8.18
CA PRO A 152 -9.24 -0.54 7.13
C PRO A 152 -10.09 -1.78 6.77
N LYS A 153 -11.11 -2.07 7.60
CA LYS A 153 -12.07 -3.15 7.35
C LYS A 153 -13.18 -2.77 6.36
N THR A 154 -13.34 -1.47 6.12
CA THR A 154 -14.38 -0.92 5.25
C THR A 154 -13.84 0.25 4.45
N VAL A 155 -14.37 0.44 3.25
CA VAL A 155 -14.20 1.65 2.42
C VAL A 155 -15.57 2.14 1.95
N ALA A 156 -15.65 3.35 1.39
CA ALA A 156 -16.89 3.76 0.73
C ALA A 156 -17.13 2.90 -0.52
N SER A 157 -18.37 2.53 -0.81
CA SER A 157 -18.71 1.74 -2.01
C SER A 157 -18.28 2.44 -3.30
N SER A 158 -18.15 3.77 -3.30
CA SER A 158 -17.62 4.56 -4.42
C SER A 158 -16.15 4.24 -4.74
N GLU A 159 -15.38 3.79 -3.76
CA GLU A 159 -13.96 3.40 -3.87
C GLU A 159 -13.76 2.02 -4.50
N VAL A 160 -14.84 1.28 -4.76
CA VAL A 160 -14.80 -0.06 -5.34
C VAL A 160 -15.13 0.02 -6.83
N TYR A 161 -14.11 -0.18 -7.66
CA TYR A 161 -14.20 -0.16 -9.11
C TYR A 161 -14.12 -1.57 -9.67
N ARG A 162 -14.75 -1.80 -10.83
CA ARG A 162 -14.71 -3.09 -11.53
C ARG A 162 -13.79 -2.99 -12.74
N CYS A 163 -13.22 -4.13 -13.12
CA CYS A 163 -12.54 -4.24 -14.40
C CYS A 163 -13.55 -4.11 -15.55
N ASN A 164 -13.33 -3.16 -16.46
CA ASN A 164 -14.11 -3.03 -17.69
C ASN A 164 -13.40 -3.72 -18.85
N GLN A 165 -12.11 -3.43 -19.01
CA GLN A 165 -11.33 -3.93 -20.13
C GLN A 165 -9.86 -4.09 -19.76
N ILE A 166 -9.24 -5.16 -20.23
CA ILE A 166 -7.79 -5.27 -20.32
C ILE A 166 -7.34 -4.52 -21.57
N ILE A 167 -6.75 -3.33 -21.41
CA ILE A 167 -6.21 -2.54 -22.54
C ILE A 167 -5.00 -3.26 -23.13
N LYS A 168 -4.11 -3.74 -22.25
CA LYS A 168 -2.95 -4.54 -22.63
C LYS A 168 -2.57 -5.45 -21.48
N GLN A 169 -2.19 -6.68 -21.79
CA GLN A 169 -1.53 -7.61 -20.86
C GLN A 169 -0.29 -8.15 -21.55
N VAL A 170 0.81 -8.21 -20.81
CA VAL A 170 2.05 -8.85 -21.20
C VAL A 170 2.54 -9.65 -20.01
N LEU A 171 2.87 -10.91 -20.24
CA LEU A 171 3.52 -11.78 -19.26
C LEU A 171 4.57 -12.62 -19.99
N THR A 172 5.80 -12.12 -20.01
CA THR A 172 6.93 -12.79 -20.67
C THR A 172 7.82 -13.42 -19.62
N SER A 173 8.17 -14.70 -19.81
CA SER A 173 9.14 -15.36 -18.94
C SER A 173 10.47 -14.61 -18.98
N ASN A 174 10.98 -14.22 -17.80
CA ASN A 174 12.19 -13.40 -17.63
C ASN A 174 12.20 -12.11 -18.48
N GLY A 175 11.03 -11.47 -18.64
CA GLY A 175 10.92 -10.21 -19.36
C GLY A 175 9.84 -9.31 -18.78
N ALA A 176 9.22 -8.49 -19.64
CA ALA A 176 8.14 -7.59 -19.24
C ALA A 176 6.92 -8.36 -18.73
N ASP A 177 6.36 -7.87 -17.63
CA ASP A 177 5.18 -8.37 -16.95
C ASP A 177 4.33 -7.17 -16.49
N PHE A 178 3.22 -6.89 -17.18
CA PHE A 178 2.33 -5.79 -16.83
C PHE A 178 0.92 -5.99 -17.40
N ALA A 179 -0.04 -5.34 -16.77
CA ALA A 179 -1.36 -5.12 -17.34
C ALA A 179 -1.79 -3.67 -17.20
N VAL A 180 -2.39 -3.13 -18.26
CA VAL A 180 -3.07 -1.84 -18.28
C VAL A 180 -4.56 -2.12 -18.34
N ILE A 181 -5.28 -1.66 -17.31
CA ILE A 181 -6.68 -1.97 -17.10
C ILE A 181 -7.51 -0.70 -17.19
N LYS A 182 -8.59 -0.75 -17.97
CA LYS A 182 -9.66 0.26 -17.95
C LYS A 182 -10.67 -0.15 -16.88
N LEU A 183 -11.01 0.78 -15.99
CA LEU A 183 -12.05 0.64 -14.99
C LEU A 183 -13.44 0.89 -15.59
N ASP A 184 -14.48 0.48 -14.87
CA ASP A 184 -15.89 0.66 -15.25
C ASP A 184 -16.35 2.12 -15.27
N ARG A 185 -15.61 3.00 -14.60
CA ARG A 185 -15.87 4.44 -14.54
C ARG A 185 -14.61 5.22 -14.16
N ALA A 186 -14.64 6.53 -14.35
CA ALA A 186 -13.58 7.42 -13.89
C ALA A 186 -13.48 7.40 -12.36
N VAL A 187 -12.24 7.43 -11.87
CA VAL A 187 -11.91 7.53 -10.45
C VAL A 187 -12.07 8.99 -10.01
N VAL A 188 -12.75 9.18 -8.88
CA VAL A 188 -13.04 10.50 -8.31
C VAL A 188 -12.35 10.57 -6.96
N GLY A 189 -11.73 11.71 -6.65
CA GLY A 189 -11.03 11.90 -5.38
C GLY A 189 -9.56 11.42 -5.37
N HIS A 190 -9.10 10.77 -6.44
CA HIS A 190 -7.71 10.31 -6.59
C HIS A 190 -7.08 10.88 -7.86
N ALA A 191 -5.85 11.40 -7.75
CA ALA A 191 -5.13 11.98 -8.88
C ALA A 191 -4.31 10.89 -9.60
N PRO A 192 -4.44 10.71 -10.93
CA PRO A 192 -3.57 9.80 -11.66
C PRO A 192 -2.09 10.18 -11.55
N LEU A 193 -1.23 9.18 -11.33
CA LEU A 193 0.22 9.39 -11.25
C LEU A 193 0.84 9.50 -12.64
N SER A 194 1.86 10.36 -12.73
CA SER A 194 2.63 10.54 -13.95
C SER A 194 3.73 9.49 -14.08
N VAL A 195 3.97 9.07 -15.31
CA VAL A 195 5.02 8.12 -15.68
C VAL A 195 6.22 8.85 -16.28
N ARG A 196 7.42 8.25 -16.22
CA ARG A 196 8.59 8.80 -16.93
C ARG A 196 8.30 8.91 -18.44
N ALA A 197 8.43 10.12 -18.97
CA ALA A 197 8.09 10.43 -20.36
C ALA A 197 9.09 9.86 -21.39
N SER A 198 10.38 9.78 -21.05
CA SER A 198 11.44 9.28 -21.95
C SER A 198 12.63 8.71 -21.16
N GLY A 199 13.46 7.90 -21.83
CA GLY A 199 14.57 7.20 -21.19
C GLY A 199 14.11 6.11 -20.22
N GLU A 200 15.03 5.68 -19.36
CA GLU A 200 14.86 4.61 -18.37
C GLU A 200 15.45 5.05 -17.03
N ALA A 201 15.06 4.37 -15.94
CA ALA A 201 15.74 4.49 -14.66
C ALA A 201 17.22 4.09 -14.79
N SER A 202 18.09 4.73 -14.03
CA SER A 202 19.54 4.50 -14.05
C SER A 202 20.01 3.82 -12.78
N PRO A 203 21.09 3.01 -12.80
CA PRO A 203 21.69 2.47 -11.58
C PRO A 203 21.91 3.57 -10.53
N SER A 204 21.61 3.26 -9.27
CA SER A 204 21.63 4.17 -8.11
C SER A 204 20.51 5.21 -8.05
N ASP A 205 19.58 5.27 -9.02
CA ASP A 205 18.36 6.08 -8.87
C ASP A 205 17.64 5.65 -7.59
N SER A 206 17.30 6.62 -6.74
CA SER A 206 16.56 6.37 -5.50
C SER A 206 15.09 6.11 -5.79
N LEU A 207 14.53 5.11 -5.13
CA LEU A 207 13.19 4.58 -5.39
C LEU A 207 12.33 4.60 -4.13
N VAL A 208 11.03 4.77 -4.38
CA VAL A 208 9.94 4.53 -3.45
C VAL A 208 9.04 3.48 -4.09
N VAL A 209 8.56 2.52 -3.30
CA VAL A 209 7.53 1.57 -3.75
C VAL A 209 6.34 1.68 -2.82
N ILE A 210 5.15 1.70 -3.42
CA ILE A 210 3.89 1.85 -2.70
C ILE A 210 2.92 0.79 -3.18
N GLY A 211 2.45 -0.03 -2.24
CA GLY A 211 1.74 -1.26 -2.56
C GLY A 211 1.10 -1.96 -1.38
N HIS A 212 0.66 -3.20 -1.64
CA HIS A 212 -0.05 -4.08 -0.72
C HIS A 212 0.75 -5.37 -0.45
N PRO A 213 1.90 -5.29 0.27
CA PRO A 213 2.69 -6.48 0.62
C PRO A 213 1.82 -7.52 1.29
N VAL A 214 1.88 -8.76 0.81
CA VAL A 214 1.12 -9.94 1.27
C VAL A 214 -0.37 -9.67 1.45
N GLY A 215 -0.91 -8.70 0.73
CA GLY A 215 -2.31 -8.30 0.85
C GLY A 215 -2.63 -7.32 1.97
N LEU A 216 -1.62 -6.82 2.69
CA LEU A 216 -1.77 -5.81 3.72
C LEU A 216 -2.34 -4.50 3.16
N PRO A 217 -2.90 -3.64 4.02
CA PRO A 217 -3.20 -2.25 3.66
C PRO A 217 -1.96 -1.54 3.11
N THR A 218 -2.16 -0.47 2.34
CA THR A 218 -1.09 0.28 1.68
C THR A 218 0.12 0.49 2.59
N LYS A 219 1.30 0.06 2.12
CA LYS A 219 2.59 0.33 2.72
C LYS A 219 3.42 1.19 1.78
N ILE A 220 4.15 2.12 2.37
CA ILE A 220 5.12 2.97 1.69
C ILE A 220 6.50 2.49 2.14
N THR A 221 7.35 2.18 1.17
CA THR A 221 8.75 1.81 1.40
C THR A 221 9.64 2.82 0.71
N THR A 222 10.67 3.29 1.42
CA THR A 222 11.68 4.23 0.92
C THR A 222 13.07 3.62 1.06
N GLY A 223 14.09 4.26 0.47
CA GLY A 223 15.49 3.83 0.61
C GLY A 223 15.94 2.78 -0.42
N GLY A 224 15.03 2.37 -1.31
CA GLY A 224 15.40 1.49 -2.41
C GLY A 224 16.20 2.20 -3.50
N THR A 225 16.95 1.42 -4.27
CA THR A 225 17.81 1.90 -5.35
C THR A 225 17.79 0.94 -6.53
N VAL A 226 17.91 1.48 -7.73
CA VAL A 226 18.15 0.65 -8.93
C VAL A 226 19.53 0.01 -8.83
N ARG A 227 19.60 -1.31 -8.94
CA ARG A 227 20.87 -2.07 -8.95
C ARG A 227 21.42 -2.23 -10.37
N SER A 228 20.57 -2.66 -11.29
CA SER A 228 20.97 -2.92 -12.68
C SER A 228 19.78 -2.81 -13.62
N VAL A 229 20.01 -2.32 -14.84
CA VAL A 229 19.01 -2.17 -15.87
C VAL A 229 19.29 -3.19 -16.97
N THR A 230 18.35 -4.06 -17.29
CA THR A 230 18.58 -5.19 -18.20
C THR A 230 17.92 -4.94 -19.56
N PRO A 231 18.40 -5.49 -20.67
CA PRO A 231 17.76 -5.29 -21.98
C PRO A 231 16.39 -5.99 -22.12
N GLU A 232 16.06 -6.95 -21.24
CA GLU A 232 14.85 -7.80 -21.29
C GLU A 232 13.55 -7.10 -20.84
N GLY A 233 13.55 -5.77 -20.68
CA GLY A 233 12.36 -4.98 -20.36
C GLY A 233 12.06 -4.83 -18.88
N PHE A 234 12.99 -5.20 -18.00
CA PHE A 234 12.92 -4.93 -16.56
C PHE A 234 14.24 -4.35 -16.02
N PHE A 235 14.21 -3.84 -14.80
CA PHE A 235 15.41 -3.53 -14.02
C PHE A 235 15.31 -4.19 -12.65
N SER A 236 16.46 -4.41 -12.01
CA SER A 236 16.54 -4.95 -10.65
C SER A 236 16.79 -3.84 -9.63
N ALA A 237 16.19 -3.95 -8.44
CA ALA A 237 16.32 -3.00 -7.34
C ALA A 237 16.36 -3.70 -5.96
N ASN A 238 16.80 -3.00 -4.90
CA ASN A 238 16.61 -3.41 -3.51
C ASN A 238 15.36 -2.74 -2.93
N LEU A 239 14.21 -3.38 -3.04
CA LEU A 239 12.94 -2.83 -2.54
C LEU A 239 12.41 -3.72 -1.42
N ASP A 240 12.14 -3.14 -0.23
CA ASP A 240 11.48 -3.86 0.87
C ASP A 240 10.02 -4.12 0.51
N THR A 241 9.80 -5.24 -0.16
CA THR A 241 8.53 -5.68 -0.70
C THR A 241 8.37 -7.15 -0.39
N TYR A 242 7.15 -7.64 -0.38
CA TYR A 242 6.74 -9.05 -0.33
C TYR A 242 5.89 -9.41 -1.54
N GLY A 243 5.66 -10.71 -1.77
CA GLY A 243 4.60 -11.19 -2.65
C GLY A 243 3.29 -10.46 -2.33
N GLY A 244 2.48 -10.12 -3.33
CA GLY A 244 1.34 -9.20 -3.18
C GLY A 244 1.64 -7.73 -3.46
N ASN A 245 2.91 -7.29 -3.36
CA ASN A 245 3.31 -6.01 -3.99
C ASN A 245 3.34 -6.08 -5.51
N SER A 246 3.16 -7.25 -6.12
CA SER A 246 3.02 -7.37 -7.56
C SER A 246 2.01 -6.35 -8.09
N GLY A 247 2.45 -5.54 -9.05
CA GLY A 247 1.67 -4.44 -9.63
C GLY A 247 1.84 -3.09 -8.95
N SER A 248 2.63 -2.98 -7.88
CA SER A 248 2.94 -1.71 -7.23
C SER A 248 3.71 -0.78 -8.16
N ALA A 249 3.41 0.52 -8.09
CA ALA A 249 4.25 1.51 -8.72
C ALA A 249 5.60 1.60 -8.01
N VAL A 250 6.66 1.53 -8.80
CA VAL A 250 8.01 1.87 -8.39
C VAL A 250 8.30 3.27 -8.90
N ILE A 251 8.50 4.20 -7.98
CA ILE A 251 8.50 5.65 -8.19
C ILE A 251 9.90 6.18 -7.92
N ASN A 252 10.43 7.05 -8.79
CA ASN A 252 11.68 7.74 -8.49
C ASN A 252 11.47 8.73 -7.34
N ALA A 253 12.27 8.59 -6.29
CA ALA A 253 12.11 9.33 -5.05
C ALA A 253 12.24 10.85 -5.26
N SER A 254 13.10 11.27 -6.21
CA SER A 254 13.39 12.68 -6.50
C SER A 254 12.35 13.32 -7.41
N THR A 255 11.88 12.61 -8.43
CA THR A 255 10.97 13.17 -9.45
C THR A 255 9.49 12.91 -9.15
N GLY A 256 9.17 11.87 -8.37
CA GLY A 256 7.80 11.41 -8.16
C GLY A 256 7.17 10.71 -9.37
N LEU A 257 7.95 10.43 -10.42
CA LEU A 257 7.46 9.74 -11.61
C LEU A 257 7.58 8.23 -11.46
N ILE A 258 6.61 7.50 -12.01
CA ILE A 258 6.67 6.04 -12.07
C ILE A 258 7.78 5.62 -13.06
N GLU A 259 8.69 4.78 -12.57
CA GLU A 259 9.81 4.17 -13.28
C GLU A 259 9.50 2.76 -13.76
N GLY A 260 8.54 2.10 -13.12
CA GLY A 260 8.08 0.79 -13.54
C GLY A 260 7.07 0.16 -12.60
N VAL A 261 6.81 -1.12 -12.84
CA VAL A 261 5.85 -1.94 -12.11
C VAL A 261 6.59 -3.09 -11.45
N LEU A 262 6.47 -3.23 -10.13
CA LEU A 262 7.08 -4.36 -9.42
C LEU A 262 6.40 -5.68 -9.82
N VAL A 263 7.18 -6.70 -10.17
CA VAL A 263 6.64 -7.94 -10.72
C VAL A 263 7.18 -9.22 -10.11
N ARG A 264 8.42 -9.23 -9.61
CA ARG A 264 9.03 -10.45 -9.09
C ARG A 264 10.12 -10.11 -8.07
N GLY A 265 10.51 -11.10 -7.26
CA GLY A 265 11.60 -10.90 -6.31
C GLY A 265 12.11 -12.16 -5.65
N GLU A 266 12.75 -11.96 -4.50
CA GLU A 266 13.42 -12.96 -3.66
C GLU A 266 12.48 -13.58 -2.61
N GLN A 267 12.80 -14.75 -2.05
CA GLN A 267 12.04 -15.36 -0.94
C GLN A 267 11.71 -14.40 0.24
N ASP A 268 10.44 -14.27 0.64
CA ASP A 268 9.98 -13.31 1.67
C ASP A 268 10.29 -13.72 3.09
N PHE A 269 10.16 -15.01 3.39
CA PHE A 269 10.09 -15.50 4.75
C PHE A 269 10.97 -16.73 4.96
N VAL A 270 11.45 -16.88 6.19
CA VAL A 270 12.20 -18.04 6.66
C VAL A 270 11.61 -18.54 7.98
N GLN A 271 11.74 -19.84 8.23
CA GLN A 271 11.32 -20.45 9.48
C GLN A 271 12.27 -20.04 10.62
N ASN A 272 11.71 -19.67 11.78
CA ASN A 272 12.44 -19.39 13.01
C ASN A 272 11.80 -20.15 14.18
N GLY A 273 12.31 -21.36 14.44
CA GLY A 273 11.68 -22.27 15.40
C GLY A 273 10.25 -22.64 14.99
N ASN A 274 9.27 -22.32 15.82
CA ASN A 274 7.86 -22.64 15.59
C ASN A 274 7.07 -21.53 14.90
N CYS A 275 7.70 -20.42 14.54
CA CYS A 275 7.07 -19.29 13.86
C CYS A 275 7.88 -18.85 12.64
N VAL A 276 7.30 -17.96 11.85
CA VAL A 276 7.87 -17.44 10.62
C VAL A 276 8.34 -16.00 10.83
N VAL A 277 9.49 -15.66 10.27
CA VAL A 277 10.02 -14.28 10.25
C VAL A 277 10.34 -13.85 8.82
N SER A 278 10.32 -12.55 8.61
CA SER A 278 10.83 -11.91 7.41
C SER A 278 12.26 -12.34 7.12
N LYS A 279 12.54 -12.80 5.90
CA LYS A 279 13.91 -12.97 5.42
C LYS A 279 14.51 -11.56 5.31
N VAL A 280 15.72 -11.40 5.84
CA VAL A 280 16.48 -10.16 5.76
C VAL A 280 17.75 -10.44 4.97
N CYS A 281 17.91 -9.73 3.87
CA CYS A 281 19.08 -9.77 3.03
C CYS A 281 20.05 -8.65 3.40
N ALA A 282 21.33 -8.97 3.45
CA ALA A 282 22.35 -7.93 3.46
C ALA A 282 22.33 -7.19 2.12
N GLU A 283 22.79 -5.94 2.12
CA GLU A 283 22.84 -5.18 0.88
C GLU A 283 23.73 -5.87 -0.16
N GLY A 284 23.18 -6.04 -1.37
CA GLY A 284 23.85 -6.74 -2.46
C GLY A 284 23.91 -8.27 -2.37
N SER A 285 23.42 -8.92 -1.30
CA SER A 285 23.57 -10.39 -1.14
C SER A 285 22.47 -11.24 -1.78
N CYS A 286 21.28 -10.67 -1.98
CA CYS A 286 20.11 -11.33 -2.60
C CYS A 286 19.86 -10.82 -4.02
N ARG A 287 19.11 -11.58 -4.84
CA ARG A 287 18.98 -11.29 -6.28
C ARG A 287 18.44 -9.89 -6.58
N GLY A 288 17.60 -9.34 -5.71
CA GLY A 288 16.88 -8.09 -5.97
C GLY A 288 15.44 -8.34 -6.44
N GLU A 289 14.77 -7.23 -6.64
CA GLU A 289 13.38 -7.11 -7.02
C GLU A 289 13.32 -6.66 -8.48
N ASP A 290 12.61 -7.42 -9.31
CA ASP A 290 12.46 -7.11 -10.73
C ASP A 290 11.26 -6.19 -10.94
N VAL A 291 11.50 -5.13 -11.70
CA VAL A 291 10.54 -4.07 -12.00
C VAL A 291 10.43 -3.95 -13.51
N THR A 292 9.26 -4.27 -14.08
CA THR A 292 8.99 -4.03 -15.50
C THR A 292 9.18 -2.55 -15.79
N LYS A 293 10.03 -2.24 -16.77
CA LYS A 293 10.35 -0.85 -17.13
C LYS A 293 9.11 -0.13 -17.62
N ILE A 294 8.95 1.12 -17.20
CA ILE A 294 7.85 1.94 -17.68
C ILE A 294 7.92 2.20 -19.19
N SER A 295 9.10 2.10 -19.82
CA SER A 295 9.28 2.16 -21.27
C SER A 295 8.50 1.06 -22.02
N SER A 296 8.32 -0.12 -21.42
CA SER A 296 7.52 -1.22 -21.98
C SER A 296 6.01 -0.99 -21.87
N VAL A 297 5.57 -0.20 -20.89
CA VAL A 297 4.16 0.07 -20.59
C VAL A 297 3.65 1.32 -21.32
N ARG A 298 4.48 2.37 -21.39
CA ARG A 298 4.14 3.71 -21.89
C ARG A 298 3.36 3.75 -23.20
N PRO A 299 3.63 2.90 -24.23
CA PRO A 299 2.85 2.89 -25.47
C PRO A 299 1.37 2.56 -25.31
N TYR A 300 0.96 1.98 -24.18
CA TYR A 300 -0.40 1.52 -23.92
C TYR A 300 -1.16 2.39 -22.92
N LEU A 301 -0.51 3.42 -22.40
CA LEU A 301 -1.12 4.36 -21.46
C LEU A 301 -1.93 5.43 -22.21
N PRO A 302 -3.02 5.94 -21.64
CA PRO A 302 -3.74 7.05 -22.21
C PRO A 302 -2.80 8.26 -22.34
N VAL A 303 -2.82 8.91 -23.50
CA VAL A 303 -2.18 10.22 -23.66
C VAL A 303 -2.96 11.17 -22.78
N VAL A 304 -2.39 11.58 -21.64
CA VAL A 304 -2.96 12.64 -20.82
C VAL A 304 -2.75 13.95 -21.59
N THR A 305 -3.66 14.25 -22.53
CA THR A 305 -3.77 15.61 -23.04
C THR A 305 -4.21 16.48 -21.87
N PRO A 306 -3.45 17.52 -21.48
CA PRO A 306 -3.97 18.49 -20.54
C PRO A 306 -5.31 19.00 -21.08
N PRO A 307 -6.32 19.25 -20.23
CA PRO A 307 -7.53 19.90 -20.69
C PRO A 307 -7.12 21.17 -21.46
N PRO A 308 -7.75 21.47 -22.61
CA PRO A 308 -7.51 22.73 -23.30
C PRO A 308 -7.58 23.84 -22.27
N VAL A 309 -6.53 24.67 -22.20
CA VAL A 309 -6.59 25.89 -21.40
C VAL A 309 -7.67 26.74 -22.06
N THR A 310 -8.89 26.66 -21.54
CA THR A 310 -9.94 27.62 -21.88
C THR A 310 -9.49 28.93 -21.24
N VAL A 311 -8.76 29.74 -21.98
CA VAL A 311 -8.61 31.15 -21.66
C VAL A 311 -10.04 31.70 -21.61
N PRO A 312 -10.53 32.15 -20.45
CA PRO A 312 -11.87 32.70 -20.38
C PRO A 312 -11.96 33.88 -21.37
N PRO A 313 -12.99 33.95 -22.22
CA PRO A 313 -13.25 35.14 -23.00
C PRO A 313 -13.35 36.34 -22.05
N VAL A 314 -12.73 37.45 -22.43
CA VAL A 314 -12.93 38.73 -21.75
C VAL A 314 -14.35 39.18 -22.07
N ASP A 315 -15.30 38.86 -21.19
CA ASP A 315 -16.69 39.25 -21.34
C ASP A 315 -16.85 40.77 -21.15
N HIS A 316 -17.26 41.43 -22.23
CA HIS A 316 -17.97 42.70 -22.16
C HIS A 316 -19.44 42.40 -21.77
N PRO A 317 -20.05 43.16 -20.84
CA PRO A 317 -21.39 42.83 -20.37
C PRO A 317 -22.43 43.22 -21.42
N VAL A 318 -23.08 42.23 -22.01
CA VAL A 318 -24.35 42.40 -22.72
C VAL A 318 -25.44 41.75 -21.88
N VAL A 319 -26.31 42.57 -21.31
CA VAL A 319 -27.52 42.14 -20.60
C VAL A 319 -28.57 41.74 -21.63
N ASN A 320 -29.14 40.55 -21.51
CA ASN A 320 -30.44 40.23 -22.10
C ASN A 320 -31.24 39.26 -21.21
N PRO A 321 -32.54 39.50 -20.95
CA PRO A 321 -33.33 38.70 -20.02
C PRO A 321 -34.18 37.65 -20.74
N SER A 322 -34.11 36.39 -20.30
CA SER A 322 -35.26 35.45 -20.28
C SER A 322 -34.83 34.08 -19.76
N THR A 323 -35.26 33.74 -18.55
CA THR A 323 -35.14 32.39 -17.96
C THR A 323 -36.46 31.63 -18.08
N PRO A 324 -36.48 30.41 -18.64
CA PRO A 324 -37.61 29.48 -18.52
C PRO A 324 -37.57 28.70 -17.17
N PRO A 325 -38.66 27.99 -16.80
CA PRO A 325 -38.91 27.54 -15.43
C PRO A 325 -37.97 26.42 -14.96
N VAL A 326 -37.54 26.54 -13.70
CA VAL A 326 -36.70 25.58 -12.98
C VAL A 326 -37.53 24.35 -12.55
N THR A 327 -37.09 23.15 -12.93
CA THR A 327 -37.55 21.89 -12.37
C THR A 327 -37.02 21.69 -10.94
N PRO A 328 -37.80 21.10 -10.02
CA PRO A 328 -37.34 20.90 -8.64
C PRO A 328 -36.17 19.91 -8.57
N PRO A 329 -35.20 20.13 -7.66
CA PRO A 329 -34.01 19.29 -7.55
C PRO A 329 -34.37 17.85 -7.10
N PRO A 330 -33.57 16.84 -7.51
CA PRO A 330 -33.74 15.47 -7.05
C PRO A 330 -33.56 15.37 -5.54
N VAL A 331 -34.48 14.68 -4.86
CA VAL A 331 -34.38 14.38 -3.44
C VAL A 331 -33.19 13.44 -3.24
N THR A 332 -32.14 13.93 -2.58
CA THR A 332 -30.97 13.14 -2.23
C THR A 332 -31.36 12.12 -1.15
N PRO A 333 -31.09 10.81 -1.30
CA PRO A 333 -31.35 9.84 -0.25
C PRO A 333 -30.44 10.12 0.96
N THR A 334 -31.04 10.19 2.14
CA THR A 334 -30.34 10.32 3.43
C THR A 334 -29.32 9.18 3.57
N PRO A 335 -28.01 9.46 3.74
CA PRO A 335 -27.00 8.41 3.89
C PRO A 335 -27.25 7.58 5.16
N VAL A 336 -27.35 6.27 4.99
CA VAL A 336 -27.38 5.31 6.09
C VAL A 336 -25.97 5.20 6.69
N LEU A 337 -25.90 5.33 8.01
CA LEU A 337 -24.73 5.64 8.85
C LEU A 337 -23.58 4.61 8.79
N ALA A 338 -22.48 4.99 8.15
CA ALA A 338 -21.14 4.41 8.35
C ALA A 338 -20.59 4.80 9.75
N ASP A 339 -19.43 4.26 10.14
CA ASP A 339 -18.69 4.81 11.28
C ASP A 339 -18.05 6.13 10.84
N ASP A 340 -18.40 7.23 11.50
CA ASP A 340 -17.90 8.55 11.13
C ASP A 340 -16.53 8.77 11.75
N PHE A 341 -15.57 9.11 10.90
CA PHE A 341 -14.16 9.22 11.25
C PHE A 341 -13.61 10.57 10.81
N PHE A 342 -12.93 11.27 11.72
CA PHE A 342 -12.29 12.55 11.44
C PHE A 342 -10.91 12.59 12.10
N GLY A 343 -9.85 12.81 11.31
CA GLY A 343 -8.49 12.87 11.82
C GLY A 343 -7.67 14.02 11.26
N SER A 344 -6.56 14.30 11.92
CA SER A 344 -5.57 15.31 11.53
C SER A 344 -4.16 14.79 11.82
N SER A 345 -3.20 15.11 10.95
CA SER A 345 -1.78 14.77 11.13
C SER A 345 -0.92 16.03 11.12
N PRO A 346 -1.02 16.87 12.17
CA PRO A 346 -0.54 18.24 12.09
C PRO A 346 0.97 18.38 12.32
N ASN A 347 1.66 17.32 12.77
CA ASN A 347 3.09 17.31 13.07
C ASN A 347 3.55 18.51 13.92
N LEU A 348 2.77 18.87 14.94
CA LEU A 348 3.04 20.05 15.76
C LEU A 348 4.06 19.72 16.85
N ILE A 349 5.08 20.57 16.96
CA ILE A 349 6.07 20.52 18.03
C ILE A 349 5.39 20.86 19.36
N ILE A 350 5.54 19.98 20.35
CA ILE A 350 5.05 20.21 21.70
C ILE A 350 6.19 20.92 22.47
N PRO A 351 5.97 22.18 22.92
CA PRO A 351 6.99 22.93 23.64
C PRO A 351 7.21 22.37 25.05
N ASP A 352 8.48 22.30 25.46
CA ASP A 352 8.95 21.87 26.78
C ASP A 352 8.41 22.78 27.91
N ASN A 353 8.08 22.18 29.06
CA ASN A 353 7.61 22.85 30.28
C ASN A 353 6.61 23.99 30.04
N ASN A 354 5.60 23.73 29.20
CA ASN A 354 4.69 24.75 28.71
C ASN A 354 3.25 24.48 29.14
N GLN A 355 2.75 25.32 30.05
CA GLN A 355 1.38 25.23 30.57
C GLN A 355 0.29 25.54 29.53
N ILE A 356 0.63 26.17 28.40
CA ILE A 356 -0.30 26.43 27.30
C ILE A 356 -0.35 25.22 26.36
N GLY A 357 0.81 24.64 26.04
CA GLY A 357 0.96 23.53 25.11
C GLY A 357 0.60 23.91 23.67
N ILE A 358 0.12 22.92 22.92
CA ILE A 358 -0.38 23.09 21.54
C ILE A 358 -1.86 22.76 21.44
N THR A 359 -2.50 23.27 20.39
CA THR A 359 -3.86 22.89 20.00
C THR A 359 -3.90 22.48 18.53
N SER A 360 -4.61 21.40 18.22
CA SER A 360 -4.98 21.02 16.85
C SER A 360 -6.49 20.82 16.77
N SER A 361 -7.08 21.05 15.59
CA SER A 361 -8.52 20.89 15.37
C SER A 361 -8.82 19.96 14.19
N VAL A 362 -9.90 19.21 14.30
CA VAL A 362 -10.49 18.46 13.19
C VAL A 362 -11.97 18.80 13.07
N GLN A 363 -12.44 18.97 11.83
CA GLN A 363 -13.85 19.23 11.55
C GLN A 363 -14.59 17.91 11.39
N ALA A 364 -15.46 17.59 12.35
CA ALA A 364 -16.40 16.48 12.22
C ALA A 364 -17.63 16.95 11.45
N THR A 365 -17.82 16.48 10.21
CA THR A 365 -18.98 16.85 9.38
C THR A 365 -20.25 16.11 9.78
N SER A 366 -20.12 15.05 10.58
CA SER A 366 -21.24 14.29 11.15
C SER A 366 -20.85 13.69 12.50
N ALA A 367 -21.86 13.47 13.35
CA ALA A 367 -21.66 12.94 14.69
C ALA A 367 -22.97 12.25 15.14
N PRO A 368 -23.18 10.97 14.81
CA PRO A 368 -24.46 10.32 15.02
C PRO A 368 -24.70 10.07 16.52
N GLN A 369 -25.91 10.37 17.00
CA GLN A 369 -26.27 10.12 18.39
C GLN A 369 -26.21 8.63 18.74
N GLY A 370 -25.84 8.32 19.99
CA GLY A 370 -25.79 6.94 20.49
C GLY A 370 -24.55 6.14 20.06
N ARG A 371 -23.57 6.77 19.39
CA ARG A 371 -22.28 6.15 19.04
C ARG A 371 -21.27 6.25 20.19
N LYS A 372 -20.38 5.27 20.28
CA LYS A 372 -19.16 5.36 21.09
C LYS A 372 -18.22 6.40 20.50
N VAL A 373 -17.65 7.26 21.34
CA VAL A 373 -16.67 8.25 20.91
C VAL A 373 -15.28 7.74 21.26
N ILE A 374 -14.46 7.52 20.23
CA ILE A 374 -13.07 7.06 20.39
C ILE A 374 -12.13 8.14 19.89
N VAL A 375 -11.13 8.48 20.70
CA VAL A 375 -10.07 9.41 20.33
C VAL A 375 -8.73 8.69 20.30
N ALA A 376 -8.09 8.66 19.14
CA ALA A 376 -6.77 8.06 18.97
C ALA A 376 -5.70 9.14 18.83
N VAL A 377 -4.53 8.92 19.42
CA VAL A 377 -3.37 9.83 19.37
C VAL A 377 -2.10 9.07 19.01
N ASN A 378 -1.24 9.74 18.24
CA ASN A 378 0.13 9.35 17.96
C ASN A 378 1.04 10.54 18.31
N VAL A 379 1.80 10.41 19.39
CA VAL A 379 2.71 11.42 19.90
C VAL A 379 4.11 10.83 20.04
N LYS A 380 5.10 11.49 19.45
CA LYS A 380 6.50 11.21 19.71
C LYS A 380 6.95 11.99 20.95
N HIS A 381 7.49 11.30 21.95
CA HIS A 381 7.99 11.90 23.19
C HIS A 381 8.99 10.97 23.89
N SER A 382 9.97 11.53 24.59
CA SER A 382 10.93 10.75 25.40
C SER A 382 10.28 10.17 26.66
N TYR A 383 9.35 10.90 27.28
CA TYR A 383 8.67 10.50 28.52
C TYR A 383 7.18 10.85 28.44
N ILE A 384 6.31 9.89 28.16
CA ILE A 384 4.87 10.18 28.05
C ILE A 384 4.21 10.51 29.40
N GLY A 385 4.93 10.29 30.51
CA GLY A 385 4.57 10.72 31.87
C GLY A 385 4.59 12.23 32.06
N ASP A 386 5.09 12.99 31.09
CA ASP A 386 5.12 14.46 31.18
C ASP A 386 3.89 15.08 30.53
N LEU A 387 3.19 14.30 29.72
CA LEU A 387 2.13 14.78 28.87
C LEU A 387 0.78 14.87 29.59
N VAL A 388 0.10 15.99 29.38
CA VAL A 388 -1.35 16.12 29.59
C VAL A 388 -2.02 16.29 28.24
N ILE A 389 -2.95 15.39 27.92
CA ILE A 389 -3.67 15.39 26.65
C ILE A 389 -5.17 15.41 26.92
N LYS A 390 -5.87 16.35 26.29
CA LYS A 390 -7.32 16.49 26.39
C LYS A 390 -7.93 16.66 25.01
N VAL A 391 -9.14 16.16 24.84
CA VAL A 391 -9.98 16.45 23.68
C VAL A 391 -11.16 17.31 24.14
N ILE A 392 -11.53 18.29 23.32
CA ILE A 392 -12.61 19.23 23.54
C ILE A 392 -13.61 19.07 22.37
N ALA A 393 -14.84 18.74 22.70
CA ALA A 393 -15.95 18.63 21.75
C ALA A 393 -16.47 20.03 21.34
N PRO A 394 -17.23 20.15 20.23
CA PRO A 394 -17.77 21.43 19.78
C PRO A 394 -18.67 22.15 20.80
N ASP A 395 -19.32 21.39 21.68
CA ASP A 395 -20.15 21.90 22.78
C ASP A 395 -19.34 22.35 24.01
N GLY A 396 -18.01 22.25 23.96
CA GLY A 396 -17.09 22.63 25.03
C GLY A 396 -16.80 21.53 26.05
N LYS A 397 -17.47 20.36 25.97
CA LYS A 397 -17.14 19.25 26.87
C LYS A 397 -15.75 18.74 26.62
N THR A 398 -15.09 18.32 27.68
CA THR A 398 -13.69 17.92 27.64
C THR A 398 -13.52 16.51 28.19
N ALA A 399 -12.71 15.70 27.52
CA ALA A 399 -12.25 14.41 28.04
C ALA A 399 -10.73 14.39 28.17
N VAL A 400 -10.23 13.94 29.30
CA VAL A 400 -8.80 13.77 29.54
C VAL A 400 -8.39 12.40 28.99
N LEU A 401 -7.44 12.40 28.07
CA LEU A 401 -6.90 11.18 27.47
C LEU A 401 -5.68 10.70 28.26
N GLN A 402 -4.79 11.63 28.59
CA GLN A 402 -3.52 11.36 29.26
C GLN A 402 -3.35 12.39 30.38
N GLN A 403 -2.98 11.94 31.57
CA GLN A 403 -2.72 12.80 32.73
C GLN A 403 -1.43 12.37 33.40
N ARG A 404 -0.29 12.70 32.80
CA ARG A 404 1.06 12.41 33.33
C ARG A 404 1.26 10.94 33.73
N ALA A 405 0.69 10.02 32.94
CA ALA A 405 0.73 8.58 33.17
C ALA A 405 1.81 7.90 32.31
N GLY A 406 2.32 6.74 32.73
CA GLY A 406 3.27 5.96 31.93
C GLY A 406 4.75 6.29 32.13
N GLY A 407 5.08 7.29 32.96
CA GLY A 407 6.46 7.59 33.38
C GLY A 407 7.42 7.76 32.21
N SER A 408 8.53 7.01 32.23
CA SER A 408 9.58 7.04 31.20
C SER A 408 9.30 6.21 29.95
N THR A 409 8.05 5.81 29.73
CA THR A 409 7.67 5.16 28.48
C THR A 409 7.83 6.16 27.33
N GLN A 410 8.52 5.74 26.27
CA GLN A 410 8.70 6.57 25.07
C GLN A 410 7.54 6.40 24.11
N ASN A 411 7.11 7.51 23.51
CA ASN A 411 6.05 7.62 22.52
C ASN A 411 4.67 7.16 23.01
N LEU A 412 3.63 7.87 22.61
CA LEU A 412 2.25 7.54 22.94
C LEU A 412 1.47 7.25 21.67
N VAL A 413 1.18 5.96 21.49
CA VAL A 413 0.32 5.45 20.44
C VAL A 413 -0.84 4.75 21.10
N LYS A 414 -1.99 5.43 21.21
CA LYS A 414 -3.11 4.91 22.00
C LYS A 414 -4.47 5.46 21.57
N SER A 415 -5.49 4.61 21.72
CA SER A 415 -6.91 4.96 21.55
C SER A 415 -7.62 4.99 22.90
N TYR A 416 -8.50 5.97 23.06
CA TYR A 416 -9.26 6.22 24.28
C TYR A 416 -10.75 6.25 23.96
N GLU A 417 -11.55 5.42 24.64
CA GLU A 417 -13.00 5.56 24.62
C GLU A 417 -13.40 6.67 25.59
N VAL A 418 -13.97 7.76 25.08
CA VAL A 418 -14.32 8.97 25.84
C VAL A 418 -15.84 9.24 25.88
N THR A 419 -16.63 8.24 25.50
CA THR A 419 -18.11 8.31 25.40
C THR A 419 -18.74 8.88 26.67
N SER A 420 -18.31 8.43 27.86
CA SER A 420 -18.84 8.90 29.14
C SER A 420 -18.50 10.35 29.47
N SER A 421 -17.36 10.85 28.97
CA SER A 421 -16.84 12.19 29.25
C SER A 421 -17.39 13.26 28.30
N LEU A 422 -17.59 12.91 27.03
CA LEU A 422 -18.20 13.80 26.03
C LEU A 422 -19.73 13.64 25.97
N GLY A 423 -20.26 12.57 26.58
CA GLY A 423 -21.68 12.24 26.66
C GLY A 423 -22.27 11.76 25.33
N SER A 424 -23.60 11.58 25.29
CA SER A 424 -24.39 11.26 24.09
C SER A 424 -24.40 12.38 23.03
N VAL A 425 -23.60 13.43 23.24
CA VAL A 425 -23.53 14.66 22.46
C VAL A 425 -22.38 14.51 21.47
N ALA A 426 -22.51 13.53 20.59
CA ALA A 426 -21.82 13.53 19.33
C ALA A 426 -22.38 14.72 18.53
N VAL A 427 -21.73 15.88 18.61
CA VAL A 427 -22.10 17.07 17.84
C VAL A 427 -21.11 17.21 16.70
N ALA A 428 -21.62 17.42 15.49
CA ALA A 428 -20.81 17.77 14.34
C ALA A 428 -20.19 19.16 14.57
N GLY A 429 -18.93 19.33 14.18
CA GLY A 429 -18.21 20.59 14.34
C GLY A 429 -16.74 20.40 14.69
N ALA A 430 -16.13 21.47 15.17
CA ALA A 430 -14.70 21.50 15.47
C ALA A 430 -14.39 20.78 16.78
N TYR A 431 -13.84 19.58 16.69
CA TYR A 431 -13.16 18.95 17.82
C TYR A 431 -11.75 19.51 17.92
N LYS A 432 -11.28 19.73 19.14
CA LYS A 432 -9.92 20.21 19.41
C LYS A 432 -9.18 19.24 20.31
N ILE A 433 -7.90 19.01 20.06
CA ILE A 433 -7.00 18.34 21.00
C ILE A 433 -6.01 19.36 21.56
N THR A 434 -5.76 19.30 22.85
CA THR A 434 -4.70 20.05 23.52
C THR A 434 -3.65 19.09 24.03
N VAL A 435 -2.38 19.38 23.78
CA VAL A 435 -1.24 18.59 24.28
C VAL A 435 -0.27 19.51 24.99
N GLN A 436 0.01 19.22 26.25
CA GLN A 436 0.93 19.96 27.10
C GLN A 436 2.05 19.02 27.54
N ASP A 437 3.28 19.52 27.51
CA ASP A 437 4.39 18.96 28.26
C ASP A 437 4.60 19.82 29.52
N LEU A 438 4.55 19.20 30.69
CA LEU A 438 4.65 19.87 31.99
C LEU A 438 5.88 19.42 32.80
N ALA A 439 6.81 18.68 32.19
CA ALA A 439 8.14 18.47 32.75
C ALA A 439 9.16 19.35 32.03
N VAL A 440 10.40 19.31 32.49
CA VAL A 440 11.53 20.03 31.89
C VAL A 440 12.40 19.06 31.10
N HIS A 441 13.06 19.57 30.06
CA HIS A 441 14.12 18.96 29.23
C HIS A 441 13.69 18.22 27.98
N ASP A 442 12.41 17.90 27.80
CA ASP A 442 11.94 17.11 26.66
C ASP A 442 11.02 17.93 25.74
N VAL A 443 11.10 17.64 24.44
CA VAL A 443 10.18 18.20 23.44
C VAL A 443 9.51 17.07 22.69
N GLY A 444 8.26 17.30 22.32
CA GLY A 444 7.43 16.31 21.65
C GLY A 444 7.04 16.67 20.25
N THR A 445 6.34 15.73 19.59
CA THR A 445 5.59 16.03 18.38
C THR A 445 4.25 15.32 18.41
N LEU A 446 3.16 16.06 18.27
CA LEU A 446 1.86 15.51 17.94
C LEU A 446 1.86 15.15 16.45
N ILE A 447 2.10 13.88 16.15
CA ILE A 447 2.16 13.38 14.77
C ILE A 447 0.75 13.34 14.19
N SER A 448 -0.18 12.68 14.87
CA SER A 448 -1.57 12.58 14.43
C SER A 448 -2.56 12.31 15.55
N TRP A 449 -3.82 12.63 15.29
CA TRP A 449 -4.93 12.30 16.18
C TRP A 449 -6.26 12.19 15.41
N SER A 450 -7.27 11.58 16.00
CA SER A 450 -8.60 11.44 15.40
C SER A 450 -9.72 11.36 16.42
N VAL A 451 -10.94 11.68 15.98
CA VAL A 451 -12.22 11.45 16.67
C VAL A 451 -13.07 10.51 15.81
N GLN A 452 -13.67 9.51 16.45
CA GLN A 452 -14.42 8.44 15.77
C GLN A 452 -15.74 8.19 16.47
N PHE A 453 -16.81 7.97 15.70
CA PHE A 453 -18.15 7.66 16.19
C PHE A 453 -18.54 6.23 15.78
N LYS A 454 -18.22 5.25 16.63
CA LYS A 454 -18.45 3.82 16.37
C LYS A 454 -19.78 3.32 16.94
N LYS A 455 -20.38 2.31 16.31
CA LYS A 455 -21.60 1.67 16.81
C LYS A 455 -21.43 1.05 18.19
#